data_AF-A0A7K6DPT1-F1
#
_entry.id   AF-A0A7K6DPT1-F1
#
_cell.length_a   1.000
_cell.length_b   1.000
_cell.length_c   1.000
_cell.angle_alpha   90.00
_cell.angle_beta   90.00
_cell.angle_gamma   90.00
#
_symmetry.space_group_name_H-M   'P 1'
#
loop_
_entity.id
_entity.type
_entity.pdbx_description
1 polymer ?
#
loop_
_entity_poly.entity_id
_entity_poly.type
_entity_poly.pdbx_seq_one_letter_code
_entity_poly.pdbx_strand_id
1 'polypeptide(L)' 'FSVAVTVARAQIQQEPSLETPEDTGINISCSHPNIQTNDYIHFYRHFPGRGPEFLTLTARGSKDLPDIAGQV' A
#
# COMPACT_ATOMS: atom_id res chain seq x y z
N PHE A 1 6.91 32.93 -16.28
CA PHE A 1 7.48 32.13 -15.17
C PHE A 1 6.83 30.77 -15.18
N SER A 2 7.54 29.72 -15.58
CA SER A 2 7.01 28.35 -15.65
C SER A 2 7.51 27.58 -14.44
N VAL A 3 6.61 27.10 -13.58
CA VAL A 3 6.98 26.24 -12.45
C VAL A 3 7.34 24.87 -13.00
N ALA A 4 8.60 24.47 -12.86
CA ALA A 4 9.02 23.10 -13.14
C ALA A 4 8.46 22.20 -12.03
N VAL A 5 7.49 21.34 -12.36
CA VAL A 5 7.01 20.29 -11.47
C VAL A 5 7.93 19.09 -11.63
N THR A 6 8.86 18.92 -10.69
CA THR A 6 9.69 17.70 -10.62
C THR A 6 8.80 16.57 -10.10
N VAL A 7 8.38 15.67 -10.99
CA VAL A 7 7.70 14.42 -10.58
C VAL A 7 8.76 13.49 -9.98
N ALA A 8 8.96 13.56 -8.67
CA ALA A 8 9.73 12.56 -7.95
C ALA A 8 8.92 11.25 -7.93
N ARG A 9 9.18 10.35 -8.88
CA ARG A 9 8.63 9.00 -8.82
C ARG A 9 9.41 8.21 -7.78
N ALA A 10 8.78 7.85 -6.67
CA ALA A 10 9.31 6.83 -5.79
C ALA A 10 9.53 5.54 -6.59
N GLN A 11 10.69 4.90 -6.41
CA GLN A 11 10.96 3.58 -6.98
C GLN A 11 10.21 2.55 -6.14
N ILE A 12 8.98 2.23 -6.52
CA ILE A 12 8.11 1.28 -5.82
C ILE A 12 7.92 0.06 -6.70
N GLN A 13 8.15 -1.13 -6.13
CA GLN A 13 7.81 -2.40 -6.76
C GLN A 13 6.63 -3.03 -6.00
N GLN A 14 5.55 -3.30 -6.72
CA GLN A 14 4.36 -4.02 -6.26
C GLN A 14 3.96 -5.03 -7.33
N GLU A 15 3.43 -6.19 -6.93
CA GLU A 15 2.85 -7.15 -7.87
C GLU A 15 1.62 -6.55 -8.56
N PRO A 16 1.54 -6.58 -9.91
CA PRO A 16 0.50 -5.87 -10.65
C PRO A 16 -0.88 -6.52 -10.54
N SER A 17 -0.94 -7.83 -10.26
CA SER A 17 -2.18 -8.58 -10.16
C SER A 17 -2.00 -9.82 -9.28
N LEU A 18 -3.08 -10.21 -8.59
CA LEU A 18 -3.16 -11.46 -7.84
C LEU A 18 -4.59 -11.99 -7.96
N GLU A 19 -4.74 -13.28 -8.23
CA GLU A 19 -6.02 -13.98 -8.21
C GLU A 19 -6.04 -14.96 -7.05
N THR A 20 -7.10 -14.91 -6.24
CA THR A 20 -7.31 -15.84 -5.13
C THR A 20 -8.77 -16.27 -5.07
N PRO A 21 -9.06 -17.46 -4.50
CA PRO A 21 -10.43 -17.81 -4.15
C PRO A 21 -11.04 -16.78 -3.19
N GLU A 22 -12.37 -16.68 -3.20
CA GLU A 22 -13.11 -15.91 -2.21
C GLU A 22 -12.75 -16.39 -0.79
N ASP A 23 -12.81 -15.48 0.18
CA ASP A 23 -12.44 -15.71 1.59
C ASP A 23 -10.99 -16.14 1.85
N THR A 24 -10.12 -16.07 0.85
CA THR A 24 -8.68 -16.30 1.02
C THR A 24 -7.96 -14.99 1.37
N GLY A 25 -7.24 -14.97 2.49
CA GLY A 25 -6.38 -13.85 2.87
C GLY A 25 -5.25 -13.64 1.86
N ILE A 26 -4.91 -12.38 1.58
CA ILE A 26 -3.85 -12.01 0.64
C ILE A 26 -2.80 -11.12 1.28
N ASN A 27 -1.56 -11.25 0.81
CA ASN A 27 -0.46 -10.38 1.21
C ASN A 27 -0.11 -9.43 0.06
N ILE A 28 -0.38 -8.14 0.25
CA ILE A 28 -0.02 -7.09 -0.71
C ILE A 28 1.31 -6.50 -0.28
N SER A 29 2.38 -6.84 -1.00
CA SER A 29 3.73 -6.36 -0.70
C SER A 29 4.08 -5.10 -1.51
N CYS A 30 4.83 -4.20 -0.88
CA CYS A 30 5.37 -2.99 -1.51
C CYS A 30 6.82 -2.83 -1.06
N SER A 31 7.76 -2.79 -2.01
CA SER A 31 9.16 -2.47 -1.72
C SER A 31 9.43 -0.99 -1.94
N HIS A 32 9.83 -0.27 -0.89
CA HIS A 32 10.25 1.13 -0.94
C HIS A 32 11.68 1.27 -0.40
N PRO A 33 12.72 0.99 -1.21
CA PRO A 33 14.10 0.82 -0.73
C PRO A 33 14.67 2.07 -0.05
N ASN A 34 14.23 3.26 -0.47
CA ASN A 34 14.72 4.54 0.04
C ASN A 34 13.77 5.18 1.07
N ILE A 35 12.88 4.40 1.70
CA ILE A 35 11.93 4.94 2.66
C ILE A 35 12.64 5.47 3.92
N GLN A 36 12.33 6.68 4.34
CA GLN A 36 12.88 7.27 5.57
C GLN A 36 12.03 6.88 6.79
N THR A 37 12.59 7.04 8.00
CA THR A 37 11.90 6.67 9.25
C THR A 37 10.58 7.43 9.46
N ASN A 38 10.47 8.64 8.91
CA ASN A 38 9.29 9.49 9.06
C ASN A 38 8.32 9.39 7.86
N ASP A 39 8.61 8.51 6.91
CA ASP A 39 7.74 8.28 5.76
C ASP A 39 6.68 7.23 6.10
N TYR A 40 5.46 7.46 5.60
CA TYR A 40 4.35 6.53 5.72
C TYR A 40 3.99 5.95 4.35
N ILE A 41 3.78 4.64 4.30
CA ILE A 41 3.18 3.96 3.16
C ILE A 41 1.69 3.82 3.45
N HIS A 42 0.86 4.45 2.64
CA HIS A 42 -0.59 4.35 2.73
C HIS A 42 -1.10 3.33 1.72
N PHE A 43 -1.92 2.39 2.17
CA PHE A 43 -2.61 1.44 1.31
C PHE A 43 -4.05 1.90 1.08
N TYR A 44 -4.44 1.98 -0.19
CA TYR A 44 -5.79 2.30 -0.62
C TYR A 44 -6.34 1.18 -1.49
N ARG A 45 -7.65 0.91 -1.39
CA ARG A 45 -8.38 0.13 -2.40
C ARG A 45 -9.19 1.06 -3.29
N HIS A 46 -9.32 0.70 -4.56
CA HIS A 46 -10.14 1.44 -5.51
C HIS A 46 -10.92 0.44 -6.37
N PHE A 47 -12.24 0.54 -6.29
CA PHE A 47 -13.15 -0.22 -7.14
C PHE A 47 -13.67 0.66 -8.28
N PRO A 48 -13.95 0.09 -9.46
CA PRO A 48 -14.55 0.83 -10.56
C PRO A 48 -15.77 1.64 -10.12
N GLY A 49 -15.80 2.93 -10.47
CA GLY A 49 -16.92 3.84 -10.15
C GLY A 49 -16.96 4.37 -8.72
N ARG A 50 -15.96 4.10 -7.88
CA ARG A 50 -15.86 4.62 -6.50
C ARG A 50 -14.60 5.47 -6.32
N GLY A 51 -14.56 6.29 -5.26
CA GLY A 51 -13.31 6.95 -4.87
C GLY A 51 -12.31 5.96 -4.24
N PRO A 52 -11.03 6.35 -4.09
CA PRO A 52 -10.08 5.58 -3.28
C PRO A 52 -10.57 5.47 -1.84
N GLU A 53 -10.45 4.28 -1.27
CA GLU A 53 -10.80 4.00 0.12
C GLU A 53 -9.53 3.61 0.89
N PHE A 54 -9.29 4.31 1.99
CA PHE A 54 -8.14 4.05 2.84
C PHE A 54 -8.29 2.72 3.57
N LEU A 55 -7.27 1.87 3.51
CA LEU A 55 -7.23 0.59 4.21
C LEU A 55 -6.42 0.69 5.49
N THR A 56 -5.16 1.09 5.35
CA THR A 56 -4.18 1.11 6.43
C THR A 56 -2.97 1.96 6.06
N LEU A 57 -2.15 2.28 7.06
CA LEU A 57 -0.83 2.88 6.87
C LEU A 57 0.21 2.06 7.62
N THR A 58 1.42 2.02 7.09
CA THR A 58 2.60 1.44 7.73
C THR A 58 3.76 2.41 7.65
N ALA A 59 4.71 2.26 8.58
CA ALA A 59 5.93 3.05 8.66
C ALA A 59 7.13 2.11 8.80
N ARG A 60 8.32 2.59 8.44
CA ARG A 60 9.55 1.82 8.66
C ARG A 60 9.67 1.43 10.13
N GLY A 61 9.74 0.13 10.41
CA GLY A 61 9.85 -0.41 11.78
C GLY A 61 8.53 -0.66 12.50
N SER A 62 7.37 -0.51 11.84
CA SER A 62 6.11 -1.04 12.36
C SER A 62 6.20 -2.56 12.47
N LYS A 63 5.73 -3.11 13.59
CA LYS A 63 5.53 -4.56 13.73
C LYS A 63 4.34 -4.97 12.86
N ASP A 64 4.40 -6.13 12.25
CA ASP A 64 3.25 -6.71 11.57
C ASP A 64 2.07 -6.77 12.55
N LEU A 65 0.89 -6.38 12.08
CA LEU A 65 -0.33 -6.64 12.84
C LEU A 65 -0.45 -8.17 12.94
N PRO A 66 -0.72 -8.75 14.13
CA PRO A 66 -1.03 -10.15 14.20
C PRO A 66 -2.20 -10.44 13.27
N ASP A 67 -2.13 -11.54 12.53
CA ASP A 67 -3.25 -12.01 11.70
C ASP A 67 -4.53 -11.89 12.52
N ILE A 68 -5.53 -11.18 11.98
CA ILE A 68 -6.86 -11.18 12.59
C ILE A 68 -7.42 -12.58 12.36
N ALA A 69 -7.15 -13.46 13.32
CA ALA A 69 -7.75 -14.78 13.39
C ALA A 69 -9.24 -14.60 13.66
N GLY A 70 -10.04 -14.75 12.60
CA GLY A 70 -11.48 -15.00 12.65
C GLY A 70 -12.31 -13.95 13.40
N GLN A 71 -12.81 -12.95 12.66
CA GLN A 71 -14.02 -12.27 13.10
C GLN A 71 -15.23 -12.94 12.43
N VAL A 72 -15.95 -13.73 13.25
CA VAL A 72 -17.24 -14.39 12.99
C VAL A 72 -18.37 -13.42 12.67
#